data_AF-A0A9E5UEL3-F1
#
_entry.id   AF-A0A9E5UEL3-F1
#
_cell.length_a   1.000
_cell.length_b   1.000
_cell.length_c   1.000
_cell.angle_alpha   90.00
_cell.angle_beta   90.00
_cell.angle_gamma   90.00
#
_symmetry.space_group_name_H-M   'P 1'
#
loop_
_entity.id
_entity.type
_entity.pdbx_description
1 polymer ?
#
loop_
_entity_poly.entity_id
_entity_poly.type
_entity_poly.pdbx_seq_one_letter_code
_entity_poly.pdbx_strand_id
1 'polypeptide(L)'
;MSYKNLIAEVLAEHADQLLKKQKNSQDYVNLFPNHKDLPPLLTLADHINAALQPVNPPQTFKDQLQRDLIAAARVKQSEGEQATQKQVMPLSPTVTIALTMLITLIIGLFFFRWKRNHRDLLRPNISKLI
;
A
#
# COMPACT_ATOMS: atom_id res chain seq x y z
N MET A 1 12.34 8.94 22.62
CA MET A 1 12.57 9.83 21.46
C MET A 1 13.39 11.02 21.93
N SER A 2 14.41 11.47 21.18
CA SER A 2 15.24 12.61 21.58
C SER A 2 14.45 13.92 21.47
N TYR A 3 14.66 14.87 22.39
CA TYR A 3 14.04 16.21 22.39
C TYR A 3 14.15 16.91 21.02
N LYS A 4 15.33 16.85 20.41
CA LYS A 4 15.58 17.45 19.09
C LYS A 4 14.74 16.81 17.99
N ASN A 5 14.51 15.50 18.08
CA ASN A 5 13.72 14.78 17.09
C ASN A 5 12.23 15.11 17.22
N LEU A 6 11.73 15.29 18.45
CA LEU A 6 10.36 15.71 18.69
C LEU A 6 10.09 17.12 18.14
N ILE A 7 10.99 18.08 18.40
CA ILE A 7 10.85 19.44 17.85
C ILE A 7 10.88 19.42 16.32
N ALA A 8 11.80 18.66 15.73
CA ALA A 8 11.88 18.54 14.27
C ALA A 8 10.60 17.95 13.68
N GLU A 9 10.02 16.94 14.31
CA GLU A 9 8.76 16.32 13.88
C GLU A 9 7.58 17.31 13.98
N VAL A 10 7.47 18.04 15.09
CA VAL A 10 6.43 19.06 15.27
C VAL A 10 6.56 20.18 14.24
N LEU A 11 7.78 20.65 13.96
CA LEU A 11 8.01 21.68 12.95
C LEU A 11 7.72 21.18 11.53
N ALA A 12 8.03 19.91 11.23
CA ALA A 12 7.70 19.29 9.95
C ALA A 12 6.18 19.20 9.74
N GLU A 13 5.45 18.73 10.75
CA GLU A 13 3.98 18.66 10.71
C GLU A 13 3.35 20.05 10.58
N HIS A 14 3.87 21.05 11.32
CA HIS A 14 3.41 22.44 11.22
C HIS A 14 3.64 23.02 9.81
N ALA A 15 4.80 22.78 9.21
CA ALA A 15 5.09 23.21 7.84
C ALA A 15 4.13 22.58 6.83
N ASP A 16 3.80 21.29 6.98
CA ASP A 16 2.82 20.61 6.14
C ASP A 16 1.41 21.22 6.27
N GLN A 17 1.00 21.60 7.49
CA GLN A 17 -0.28 22.26 7.72
C GLN A 17 -0.34 23.65 7.07
N LEU A 18 0.77 24.41 7.14
CA LEU A 18 0.90 25.70 6.47
C LEU A 18 0.74 25.58 4.95
N LEU A 19 1.36 24.57 4.32
CA LEU A 19 1.22 24.30 2.89
C LEU A 19 -0.21 23.92 2.49
N LYS A 20 -0.89 23.12 3.32
CA LYS A 20 -2.27 22.66 3.07
C LYS A 20 -3.32 23.74 3.38
N LYS A 21 -2.92 24.91 3.87
CA LYS A 21 -3.81 25.98 4.38
C LYS A 21 -4.84 25.45 5.39
N GLN A 22 -4.50 24.37 6.11
CA GLN A 22 -5.39 23.78 7.10
C GLN A 22 -5.31 24.60 8.38
N LYS A 23 -6.43 25.23 8.74
CA LYS A 23 -6.57 26.04 9.96
C LYS A 23 -6.71 25.19 11.24
N ASN A 24 -6.69 23.86 11.12
CA ASN A 24 -6.60 22.97 12.28
C ASN A 24 -5.14 22.89 12.74
N SER A 25 -4.56 24.05 13.09
CA SER A 25 -3.30 24.09 13.81
C SER A 25 -3.55 23.44 15.17
N GLN A 26 -3.07 22.22 15.34
CA GLN A 26 -2.92 21.66 16.67
C GLN A 26 -2.13 22.67 17.48
N ASP A 27 -2.65 23.06 18.66
CA ASP A 27 -1.94 24.01 19.50
C ASP A 27 -0.76 23.27 20.16
N TYR A 28 0.32 23.14 19.40
CA TYR A 28 1.53 22.43 19.80
C TYR A 28 2.15 23.03 21.05
N VAL A 29 1.89 24.31 21.33
CA VAL A 29 2.33 24.98 22.56
C VAL A 29 1.62 24.38 23.78
N ASN A 30 0.31 24.10 23.67
CA ASN A 30 -0.45 23.45 24.74
C ASN A 30 -0.12 21.97 24.88
N LEU A 31 0.23 21.29 23.78
CA LEU A 31 0.62 19.87 23.81
C LEU A 31 2.00 19.67 24.42
N PHE A 32 2.90 20.66 24.30
CA PHE A 32 4.28 20.58 24.75
C PHE A 32 4.70 21.76 25.64
N PRO A 33 4.03 22.01 26.78
CA PRO A 33 4.24 23.21 27.60
C PRO A 33 5.65 23.32 28.21
N ASN A 34 6.36 22.19 28.33
CA ASN A 34 7.73 22.16 28.83
C ASN A 34 8.79 22.62 27.79
N HIS A 35 8.37 22.90 26.54
CA HIS A 35 9.26 23.13 25.41
C HIS A 35 9.24 24.62 25.05
N LYS A 36 9.98 25.42 25.83
CA LYS A 36 10.01 26.89 25.68
C LYS A 36 10.55 27.39 24.34
N ASP A 37 11.31 26.55 23.63
CA ASP A 37 11.88 26.87 22.33
C ASP A 37 10.86 26.70 21.19
N LEU A 38 9.77 25.96 21.41
CA LEU A 38 8.81 25.61 20.38
C LEU A 38 7.97 26.81 19.89
N PRO A 39 7.39 27.66 20.76
CA PRO A 39 6.62 28.83 20.32
C PRO A 39 7.37 29.80 19.38
N PRO A 40 8.63 30.22 19.66
CA PRO A 40 9.35 31.10 18.74
C PRO A 40 9.70 30.42 17.42
N LEU A 41 9.92 29.10 17.42
CA LEU A 41 10.20 28.35 16.18
C LEU A 41 8.96 28.21 15.29
N LEU A 42 7.78 27.98 15.87
CA LEU A 42 6.52 27.96 15.14
C LEU A 42 6.22 29.33 14.51
N THR A 43 6.43 30.40 15.29
CA THR A 43 6.28 31.79 14.80
C THR A 43 7.24 32.09 13.64
N LEU A 44 8.49 31.61 13.74
CA LEU A 44 9.46 31.77 12.66
C LEU A 44 9.04 31.01 11.40
N ALA A 45 8.51 29.79 11.53
CA ALA A 45 7.98 29.03 10.40
C ALA A 45 6.83 29.77 9.70
N ASP A 46 5.92 30.38 10.46
CA ASP A 46 4.83 31.20 9.92
C ASP A 46 5.35 32.41 9.15
N HIS A 47 6.33 33.12 9.70
CA HIS A 47 6.97 34.26 9.03
C HIS A 47 7.68 33.86 7.75
N ILE A 48 8.41 32.75 7.76
CA ILE A 48 9.08 32.21 6.57
C ILE A 48 8.02 31.88 5.51
N ASN A 49 6.96 31.16 5.88
CA ASN A 49 5.88 30.81 4.96
C ASN A 49 5.18 32.06 4.37
N ALA A 50 5.00 33.11 5.17
CA ALA A 50 4.44 34.38 4.70
C ALA A 50 5.40 35.14 3.76
N ALA A 51 6.71 35.06 3.99
CA ALA A 51 7.72 35.71 3.17
C ALA A 51 8.00 34.97 1.85
N LEU A 52 7.82 33.65 1.84
CA LEU A 52 8.04 32.83 0.66
C LEU A 52 6.86 32.97 -0.31
N GLN A 53 7.15 33.48 -1.50
CA GLN A 53 6.18 33.44 -2.59
C GLN A 53 6.27 32.10 -3.32
N PRO A 54 5.13 31.48 -3.67
CA PRO A 54 5.13 30.28 -4.49
C PRO A 54 5.74 30.62 -5.85
N VAL A 55 6.81 29.89 -6.20
CA VAL A 55 7.43 30.01 -7.52
C VAL A 55 6.55 29.27 -8.52
N ASN A 56 6.19 29.91 -9.63
CA ASN A 56 5.53 29.23 -10.74
C ASN A 56 6.59 28.80 -11.76
N PRO A 57 7.00 27.51 -11.79
CA PRO A 57 8.05 27.08 -12.68
C PRO A 57 7.59 27.17 -14.14
N PRO A 58 8.49 27.47 -15.09
CA PRO A 58 8.19 27.47 -16.52
C PRO A 58 7.61 26.14 -16.99
N GLN A 59 6.74 26.17 -18.01
CA GLN A 59 6.14 24.95 -18.54
C GLN A 59 7.19 23.96 -19.07
N THR A 60 8.26 24.46 -19.68
CA THR A 60 9.39 23.67 -20.17
C THR A 60 10.05 22.85 -19.07
N PHE A 61 10.16 23.41 -17.86
CA PHE A 61 10.69 22.71 -16.69
C PHE A 61 9.76 21.56 -16.26
N LYS A 62 8.44 21.82 -16.22
CA LYS A 62 7.44 20.80 -15.85
C LYS A 62 7.46 19.63 -16.83
N ASP A 63 7.52 19.91 -18.12
CA ASP A 63 7.54 18.89 -19.17
C ASP A 63 8.81 18.05 -19.11
N GLN A 64 9.96 18.69 -18.82
CA GLN A 64 11.23 17.98 -18.64
C GLN A 64 11.20 17.07 -17.41
N LEU A 65 10.76 17.60 -16.27
CA LEU A 65 10.65 16.83 -15.03
C LEU A 65 9.74 15.61 -15.20
N GLN A 66 8.62 15.75 -15.91
CA GLN A 66 7.72 14.64 -16.19
C GLN A 66 8.42 13.53 -16.99
N ARG A 67 9.17 13.88 -18.05
CA ARG A 67 9.93 12.90 -18.85
C ARG A 67 10.96 12.18 -18.00
N ASP A 68 11.68 12.92 -17.16
CA ASP A 68 12.73 12.37 -16.30
C ASP A 68 12.15 11.41 -15.25
N LEU A 69 11.02 11.76 -14.64
CA LEU A 69 10.32 10.91 -13.68
C LEU A 69 9.82 9.60 -14.33
N ILE A 70 9.27 9.67 -15.55
CA ILE A 70 8.84 8.48 -16.30
C ILE A 70 10.05 7.58 -16.63
N ALA A 71 11.16 8.17 -17.06
CA ALA A 71 12.38 7.43 -17.36
C ALA A 71 12.92 6.73 -16.11
N ALA A 72 13.02 7.45 -14.98
CA ALA A 72 13.47 6.89 -13.70
C ALA A 72 12.56 5.77 -13.19
N ALA A 73 11.23 5.91 -13.33
CA ALA A 73 10.28 4.86 -12.94
C ALA A 73 10.48 3.57 -13.76
N ARG A 74 10.73 3.68 -15.07
CA ARG A 74 11.00 2.53 -15.93
C ARG A 74 12.30 1.81 -15.55
N VAL A 75 13.35 2.56 -15.24
CA VAL A 75 14.62 1.98 -14.75
C VAL A 75 14.37 1.19 -13.47
N LYS A 76 13.67 1.79 -12.49
CA LYS A 76 13.34 1.14 -11.22
C LYS A 76 12.50 -0.15 -11.40
N GLN A 77 11.58 -0.18 -12.37
CA GLN A 77 10.81 -1.38 -12.69
C GLN A 77 11.71 -2.50 -13.25
N SER A 78 12.59 -2.16 -14.19
CA SER A 78 13.53 -3.15 -14.76
C SER A 78 14.52 -3.71 -13.73
N GLU A 79 14.91 -2.92 -12.73
CA GLU A 79 15.76 -3.37 -11.62
C GLU A 79 15.00 -4.28 -10.64
N GLY A 80 13.72 -4.01 -10.39
CA GLY A 80 12.86 -4.86 -9.56
C GLY A 80 12.59 -6.23 -10.17
N GLU A 81 12.44 -6.31 -11.49
CA GLU A 81 12.21 -7.57 -12.21
C GLU A 81 13.46 -8.48 -12.24
N GLN A 82 14.66 -7.88 -12.32
CA GLN A 82 15.93 -8.62 -12.26
C GLN A 82 16.23 -9.19 -10.87
N ALA A 83 15.72 -8.60 -9.80
CA ALA A 83 15.84 -9.13 -8.44
C ALA A 83 15.00 -10.40 -8.23
N THR A 84 13.85 -10.52 -8.91
CA THR A 84 13.01 -11.74 -8.86
C THR A 84 13.51 -12.89 -9.75
N GLN A 85 14.35 -12.62 -10.76
CA GLN A 85 14.78 -13.66 -11.71
C GLN A 85 16.02 -14.45 -11.28
N LYS A 86 16.80 -13.95 -10.30
CA LYS A 86 17.97 -14.67 -9.75
C LYS A 86 17.63 -15.72 -8.69
N GLN A 87 16.35 -15.96 -8.40
CA GLN A 87 15.90 -16.90 -7.37
C GLN A 87 14.79 -17.84 -7.86
N VAL A 88 14.88 -18.35 -9.09
CA VAL A 88 14.15 -19.57 -9.46
C VAL A 88 15.00 -20.76 -9.04
N MET A 89 14.93 -21.08 -7.75
CA MET A 89 15.40 -22.36 -7.22
C MET A 89 14.56 -23.46 -7.91
N PRO A 90 15.15 -24.46 -8.60
CA PRO A 90 14.37 -25.55 -9.17
C PRO A 90 13.70 -26.29 -8.01
N LEU A 91 12.36 -26.23 -7.93
CA LEU A 91 11.60 -27.03 -7.00
C LEU A 91 11.92 -28.51 -7.29
N SER A 92 12.46 -29.18 -6.28
CA SER A 92 12.71 -30.62 -6.26
C SER A 92 11.46 -31.38 -6.74
N PRO A 93 11.58 -32.36 -7.66
CA PRO A 93 10.45 -33.08 -8.26
C PRO A 93 9.59 -33.86 -7.26
N THR A 94 10.08 -34.07 -6.03
CA THR A 94 9.34 -34.75 -4.97
C THR A 94 8.13 -33.96 -4.45
N VAL A 95 8.18 -32.63 -4.43
CA VAL A 95 7.09 -31.80 -3.88
C VAL A 95 5.89 -31.76 -4.82
N THR A 96 6.12 -31.77 -6.13
CA THR A 96 5.08 -31.71 -7.15
C THR A 96 4.21 -32.98 -7.16
N ILE A 97 4.82 -34.16 -6.96
CA ILE A 97 4.10 -35.44 -6.98
C ILE A 97 3.15 -35.55 -5.77
N ALA A 98 3.58 -35.14 -4.58
CA ALA A 98 2.75 -35.18 -3.38
C ALA A 98 1.50 -34.29 -3.50
N LEU A 99 1.62 -33.11 -4.11
CA LEU A 99 0.50 -32.18 -4.28
C LEU A 99 -0.54 -32.71 -5.27
N THR A 100 -0.09 -33.33 -6.37
CA THR A 100 -1.00 -33.90 -7.38
C THR A 100 -1.84 -35.04 -6.81
N MET A 101 -1.24 -35.95 -6.04
CA MET A 101 -1.94 -37.07 -5.37
C MET A 101 -3.02 -36.59 -4.40
N LEU A 102 -2.77 -35.49 -3.67
CA LEU A 102 -3.73 -34.92 -2.74
C LEU A 102 -4.96 -34.36 -3.48
N ILE A 103 -4.72 -33.63 -4.57
CA ILE A 103 -5.78 -33.00 -5.36
C ILE A 103 -6.67 -34.05 -6.03
N THR A 104 -6.10 -35.10 -6.63
CA THR A 104 -6.89 -36.20 -7.21
C THR A 104 -7.72 -36.94 -6.18
N LEU A 105 -7.19 -37.14 -4.96
CA LEU A 105 -7.92 -37.81 -3.89
C LEU A 105 -9.13 -36.97 -3.41
N ILE A 106 -8.97 -35.65 -3.28
CA ILE A 106 -10.06 -34.73 -2.91
C ILE A 106 -11.16 -34.73 -3.98
N ILE A 107 -10.79 -34.62 -5.26
CA ILE A 107 -11.76 -34.60 -6.37
C ILE A 107 -12.49 -35.96 -6.47
N GLY A 108 -11.77 -37.07 -6.33
CA GLY A 108 -12.36 -38.40 -6.34
C GLY A 108 -13.38 -38.62 -5.22
N LEU A 109 -13.06 -38.18 -4.00
CA LEU A 109 -13.99 -38.24 -2.86
C LEU A 109 -15.23 -37.38 -3.08
N PHE A 110 -15.08 -36.19 -3.66
CA PHE A 110 -16.20 -35.31 -3.97
C PHE A 110 -17.15 -35.97 -4.99
N PHE A 111 -16.61 -36.52 -6.07
CA PHE A 111 -17.41 -37.17 -7.11
C PHE A 111 -18.07 -38.47 -6.60
N PHE A 112 -17.37 -39.24 -5.76
CA PHE A 112 -17.93 -40.43 -5.12
C PHE A 112 -19.07 -40.10 -4.17
N ARG A 113 -18.93 -39.02 -3.38
CA ARG A 113 -19.96 -38.54 -2.46
C ARG A 113 -21.17 -37.98 -3.21
N TRP A 114 -20.95 -37.21 -4.29
CA TRP A 114 -22.01 -36.76 -5.20
C TRP A 114 -22.77 -37.96 -5.76
N LYS A 115 -22.08 -38.92 -6.37
CA LYS A 115 -22.71 -40.08 -7.00
C LYS A 115 -23.52 -40.92 -6.02
N ARG A 116 -23.08 -41.01 -4.75
CA ARG A 116 -23.84 -41.70 -3.70
C ARG A 116 -25.11 -40.93 -3.30
N ASN A 117 -25.03 -39.60 -3.19
CA ASN A 117 -26.17 -38.74 -2.80
C ASN A 117 -27.25 -38.62 -3.89
N HIS A 118 -26.90 -38.78 -5.16
CA HIS A 118 -27.85 -38.66 -6.29
C HIS A 118 -28.48 -39.99 -6.76
N ARG A 119 -28.25 -41.11 -6.06
CA ARG A 119 -28.90 -42.39 -6.39
C ARG A 119 -30.37 -42.47 -5.98
N ASP A 120 -30.82 -41.63 -5.05
CA ASP A 120 -32.19 -41.69 -4.51
C ASP A 120 -33.18 -40.77 -5.25
N LEU A 121 -32.73 -40.02 -6.27
CA LEU A 121 -33.52 -39.02 -7.00
C LEU A 121 -34.06 -39.50 -8.37
N LEU A 122 -33.88 -40.77 -8.72
CA LEU A 122 -34.39 -41.37 -9.97
C LEU A 122 -35.44 -42.47 -9.71
N ARG A 123 -36.46 -42.15 -8.90
CA ARG A 123 -37.68 -42.96 -8.79
C ARG A 123 -38.86 -42.17 -9.40
N PRO A 124 -39.29 -42.45 -10.64
CA PRO A 124 -40.41 -41.75 -11.26
C PRO A 124 -41.74 -42.12 -10.58
N ASN A 125 -42.50 -41.10 -10.17
CA ASN A 125 -43.81 -41.23 -9.54
C ASN A 125 -44.91 -41.34 -10.62
N ILE A 126 -45.29 -42.57 -10.99
CA ILE A 126 -46.32 -42.87 -11.99
C ILE A 126 -47.69 -43.01 -11.31
N SER A 127 -48.24 -41.94 -10.73
CA SER A 127 -49.56 -41.99 -10.07
C SER A 127 -50.49 -40.81 -10.32
N LYS A 128 -50.29 -40.03 -11.39
CA LYS A 128 -51.26 -39.00 -11.83
C LYS A 128 -51.58 -39.11 -13.32
N LEU A 129 -52.34 -40.14 -13.67
CA LEU A 129 -53.16 -40.18 -14.89
C LEU A 129 -54.30 -41.18 -14.62
N ILE A 130 -55.28 -40.70 -13.86
CA ILE A 130 -56.68 -41.12 -13.92
C ILE A 130 -57.41 -39.96 -14.58
#